data_AF-A0A354JRZ1-F1
#
_entry.id   AF-A0A354JRZ1-F1
#
_cell.length_a   1.000
_cell.length_b   1.000
_cell.length_c   1.000
_cell.angle_alpha   90.00
_cell.angle_beta   90.00
_cell.angle_gamma   90.00
#
_symmetry.space_group_name_H-M   'P 1'
#
loop_
_entity.id
_entity.type
_entity.pdbx_description
1 polymer ?
#
loop_
_entity_poly.entity_id
_entity_poly.type
_entity_poly.pdbx_seq_one_letter_code
_entity_poly.pdbx_strand_id
1 'polypeptide(L)'
;MVMKKILSILMVSIVALNVIAANEDDKKESTKTVTSSMVSTIKGKVVDKLTGESLAGVTVKVDESTVVYTDFEGNFTINLNQPKAKICVSLISYAPAEVEVNRNSKELKIELNTVE
;
A
#
# COMPACT_ATOMS: atom_id res chain seq x y z
N MET A 1 -5.85 50.67 20.28
CA MET A 1 -5.34 49.31 20.04
C MET A 1 -3.91 49.42 19.54
N VAL A 2 -2.92 49.15 20.39
CA VAL A 2 -1.50 49.20 20.04
C VAL A 2 -0.78 48.00 20.64
N MET A 3 -0.18 47.18 19.79
CA MET A 3 0.92 46.29 20.16
C MET A 3 2.00 46.42 19.09
N LYS A 4 3.11 47.01 19.48
CA LYS A 4 4.37 47.09 18.72
C LYS A 4 5.48 46.98 19.75
N LYS A 5 6.48 46.11 19.50
CA LYS A 5 7.52 45.68 20.46
C LYS A 5 6.91 44.76 21.56
N ILE A 6 7.61 43.80 22.18
CA ILE A 6 9.05 43.60 22.46
C ILE A 6 9.31 42.08 22.30
N LEU A 7 10.18 41.61 21.39
CA LEU A 7 11.58 41.20 21.61
C LEU A 7 11.86 40.35 22.88
N SER A 8 12.59 39.23 22.71
CA SER A 8 13.12 38.35 23.77
C SER A 8 12.13 37.50 24.57
N ILE A 9 12.20 36.18 24.39
CA ILE A 9 12.95 35.40 25.39
C ILE A 9 13.63 34.17 24.77
N LEU A 10 14.82 33.91 25.29
CA LEU A 10 15.74 32.87 24.91
C LEU A 10 15.30 31.53 25.52
N MET A 11 15.13 30.48 24.71
CA MET A 11 15.21 29.10 25.21
C MET A 11 16.21 28.32 24.38
N VAL A 12 17.47 28.36 24.81
CA VAL A 12 18.49 27.39 24.38
C VAL A 12 18.11 26.04 24.96
N SER A 13 17.96 25.03 24.12
CA SER A 13 18.12 23.64 24.55
C SER A 13 18.72 22.79 23.44
N ILE A 14 20.03 22.52 23.63
CA ILE A 14 20.72 21.30 23.22
C ILE A 14 20.77 21.04 21.70
N VAL A 15 21.85 21.58 21.11
CA VAL A 15 22.48 21.00 19.93
C VAL A 15 22.98 19.60 20.29
N ALA A 16 22.46 18.56 19.65
CA ALA A 16 23.04 17.22 19.68
C ALA A 16 24.02 17.06 18.50
N LEU A 17 25.31 17.33 18.73
CA LEU A 17 26.38 16.99 17.80
C LEU A 17 26.58 15.47 17.83
N ASN A 18 26.13 14.77 16.79
CA ASN A 18 26.49 13.37 16.60
C ASN A 18 27.97 13.28 16.18
N VAL A 19 28.83 12.96 17.14
CA VAL A 19 30.25 12.67 16.90
C VAL A 19 30.35 11.30 16.24
N ILE A 20 30.72 11.27 14.96
CA ILE A 20 31.13 10.05 14.26
C ILE A 20 32.66 9.98 14.33
N ALA A 21 33.18 8.96 15.01
CA ALA A 21 34.61 8.65 15.03
C ALA A 21 34.92 7.48 14.08
N ALA A 22 35.91 7.67 13.22
CA ALA A 22 36.65 6.60 12.53
C ALA A 22 37.49 5.81 13.56
N ASN A 23 37.89 4.55 13.41
CA ASN A 23 37.64 3.47 12.44
C ASN A 23 37.91 2.12 13.20
N GLU A 24 38.05 0.90 12.67
CA GLU A 24 38.29 0.37 11.31
C GLU A 24 37.62 -1.04 11.16
N ASP A 25 38.32 -2.03 10.60
CA ASP A 25 37.90 -3.44 10.43
C ASP A 25 37.71 -4.27 11.71
N ASP A 26 36.55 -4.91 11.88
CA ASP A 26 36.51 -6.37 12.04
C ASP A 26 35.16 -6.99 11.62
N LYS A 27 35.22 -8.18 11.00
CA LYS A 27 34.09 -8.83 10.33
C LYS A 27 33.40 -9.83 11.25
N LYS A 28 32.30 -9.45 11.91
CA LYS A 28 31.33 -10.45 12.37
C LYS A 28 29.86 -10.00 12.39
N GLU A 29 29.17 -10.50 11.37
CA GLU A 29 27.76 -10.86 11.35
C GLU A 29 27.15 -11.12 12.73
N SER A 30 26.22 -10.25 13.13
CA SER A 30 25.10 -10.63 14.00
C SER A 30 23.84 -10.60 13.15
N THR A 31 23.53 -11.77 12.58
CA THR A 31 22.32 -11.99 11.78
C THR A 31 21.11 -11.86 12.68
N LYS A 32 20.63 -10.62 12.83
CA LYS A 32 19.25 -10.36 13.21
C LYS A 32 18.41 -10.67 11.97
N THR A 33 17.97 -11.93 11.86
CA THR A 33 16.97 -12.37 10.88
C THR A 33 15.64 -11.68 11.19
N VAL A 34 15.56 -10.39 10.87
CA VAL A 34 14.28 -9.71 10.71
C VAL A 34 13.71 -10.29 9.42
N THR A 35 12.94 -11.38 9.54
CA THR A 35 11.92 -11.72 8.56
C THR A 35 10.86 -10.63 8.62
N SER A 36 11.24 -9.44 8.12
CA SER A 36 10.32 -8.35 7.86
C SER A 36 9.37 -8.89 6.81
N SER A 37 8.17 -9.25 7.26
CA SER A 37 7.07 -9.55 6.34
C SER A 37 6.78 -8.25 5.60
N MET A 38 7.42 -8.07 4.45
CA MET A 38 7.26 -6.89 3.61
C MET A 38 5.86 -6.93 3.02
N VAL A 39 4.94 -6.28 3.73
CA VAL A 39 3.58 -6.03 3.27
C VAL A 39 3.63 -4.97 2.18
N SER A 40 3.21 -5.33 0.97
CA SER A 40 3.04 -4.38 -0.14
C SER A 40 1.58 -4.00 -0.28
N THR A 41 1.24 -2.73 -0.14
CA THR A 41 -0.12 -2.23 -0.41
C THR A 41 -0.32 -2.03 -1.92
N ILE A 42 -1.33 -2.70 -2.47
CA ILE A 42 -1.77 -2.58 -3.86
C ILE A 42 -3.07 -1.79 -3.88
N LYS A 43 -3.15 -0.76 -4.73
CA LYS A 43 -4.40 -0.07 -5.05
C LYS A 43 -4.93 -0.52 -6.40
N GLY A 44 -6.21 -0.30 -6.66
CA GLY A 44 -6.73 -0.46 -8.00
C GLY A 44 -8.17 0.00 -8.16
N LYS A 45 -8.67 -0.10 -9.39
CA LYS A 45 -10.06 0.17 -9.76
C LYS A 45 -10.60 -1.00 -10.61
N VAL A 46 -11.83 -1.42 -10.33
CA VAL A 46 -12.57 -2.38 -11.14
C VAL A 46 -13.66 -1.66 -11.93
N VAL A 47 -13.76 -1.96 -13.23
CA VAL A 47 -14.77 -1.40 -14.14
C VAL A 47 -15.45 -2.47 -14.97
N ASP A 48 -16.65 -2.17 -15.46
CA ASP A 48 -17.28 -2.87 -16.58
C ASP A 48 -16.43 -2.64 -17.84
N LYS A 49 -16.14 -3.70 -18.58
CA LYS A 49 -15.28 -3.63 -19.78
C LYS A 49 -15.98 -2.99 -21.00
N LEU A 50 -17.30 -3.14 -21.10
CA LEU A 50 -18.10 -2.65 -22.23
C LEU A 50 -18.48 -1.17 -22.04
N THR A 51 -18.95 -0.79 -20.86
CA THR A 51 -19.41 0.58 -20.56
C THR A 51 -18.31 1.47 -19.97
N GLY A 52 -17.29 0.87 -19.33
CA GLY A 52 -16.27 1.58 -18.58
C GLY A 52 -16.74 2.08 -17.21
N GLU A 53 -17.96 1.75 -16.79
CA GLU A 53 -18.54 2.17 -15.51
C GLU A 53 -17.82 1.53 -14.33
N SER A 54 -17.75 2.24 -13.21
CA SER A 54 -17.08 1.76 -12.00
C SER A 54 -17.94 0.75 -11.25
N LEU A 55 -17.36 -0.42 -10.91
CA LEU A 55 -18.09 -1.51 -10.28
C LEU A 55 -17.89 -1.51 -8.77
N ALA A 56 -18.94 -1.17 -8.03
CA ALA A 56 -18.97 -1.18 -6.57
C ALA A 56 -19.28 -2.58 -6.00
N GLY A 57 -18.77 -2.89 -4.81
CA GLY A 57 -19.04 -4.16 -4.13
C GLY A 57 -18.38 -5.40 -4.76
N VAL A 58 -17.48 -5.22 -5.72
CA VAL A 58 -16.69 -6.32 -6.31
C VAL A 58 -15.82 -6.94 -5.23
N THR A 59 -15.86 -8.26 -5.10
CA THR A 59 -14.97 -9.00 -4.20
C THR A 59 -13.57 -9.06 -4.79
N VAL A 60 -12.56 -8.66 -4.03
CA VAL A 60 -11.14 -8.72 -4.41
C VAL A 60 -10.39 -9.54 -3.35
N LYS A 61 -9.89 -10.73 -3.72
CA LYS A 61 -9.34 -11.72 -2.80
C LYS A 61 -7.93 -12.16 -3.21
N VAL A 62 -7.00 -12.19 -2.26
CA VAL A 62 -5.67 -12.83 -2.40
C VAL A 62 -5.66 -14.25 -1.81
N ASP A 63 -6.30 -14.43 -0.66
CA ASP A 63 -6.43 -15.69 0.08
C ASP A 63 -7.67 -15.64 0.98
N GLU A 64 -7.98 -16.70 1.72
CA GLU A 64 -9.19 -16.76 2.57
C GLU A 64 -9.22 -15.73 3.71
N SER A 65 -8.05 -15.19 4.12
CA SER A 65 -7.93 -14.17 5.17
C SER A 65 -7.83 -12.74 4.60
N THR A 66 -7.51 -12.60 3.32
CA THR A 66 -7.20 -11.33 2.66
C THR A 66 -8.23 -11.04 1.56
N VAL A 67 -9.40 -10.56 2.01
CA VAL A 67 -10.55 -10.16 1.18
C VAL A 67 -10.88 -8.70 1.41
N VAL A 68 -11.07 -7.93 0.33
CA VAL A 68 -11.62 -6.56 0.36
C VAL A 68 -12.72 -6.42 -0.69
N TYR A 69 -13.46 -5.32 -0.63
CA TYR A 69 -14.52 -4.99 -1.59
C TYR A 69 -14.26 -3.62 -2.21
N THR A 70 -14.72 -3.40 -3.44
CA THR A 70 -14.63 -2.08 -4.07
C THR A 70 -15.63 -1.07 -3.50
N ASP A 71 -15.22 0.20 -3.43
CA ASP A 71 -16.07 1.33 -3.05
C ASP A 71 -17.04 1.76 -4.16
N PHE A 72 -17.83 2.82 -3.93
CA PHE A 72 -18.80 3.35 -4.91
C PHE A 72 -18.16 3.84 -6.22
N GLU A 73 -16.88 4.17 -6.23
CA GLU A 73 -16.11 4.55 -7.41
C GLU A 73 -15.31 3.36 -7.97
N GLY A 74 -15.60 2.14 -7.53
CA GLY A 74 -14.93 0.92 -7.96
C GLY A 74 -13.49 0.77 -7.48
N ASN A 75 -13.00 1.62 -6.56
CA ASN A 75 -11.62 1.52 -6.07
C ASN A 75 -11.49 0.44 -4.99
N PHE A 76 -10.32 -0.18 -4.89
CA PHE A 76 -9.94 -1.04 -3.78
C PHE A 76 -8.52 -0.74 -3.29
N THR A 77 -8.21 -1.20 -2.08
CA THR A 77 -6.85 -1.25 -1.55
C THR A 77 -6.68 -2.56 -0.78
N ILE A 78 -5.67 -3.35 -1.15
CA ILE A 78 -5.41 -4.69 -0.58
C ILE A 78 -3.94 -4.82 -0.20
N ASN A 79 -3.66 -5.52 0.88
CA ASN A 79 -2.31 -5.74 1.38
C ASN A 79 -1.79 -7.11 0.97
N LEU A 80 -0.64 -7.13 0.30
CA LEU A 80 0.03 -8.34 -0.17
C LEU A 80 1.17 -8.72 0.77
N ASN A 81 1.00 -9.80 1.53
CA ASN A 81 2.00 -10.30 2.48
C ASN A 81 3.09 -11.16 1.80
N GLN A 82 2.79 -11.73 0.63
CA GLN A 82 3.62 -12.70 -0.09
C GLN A 82 4.39 -12.07 -1.28
N PRO A 83 5.50 -12.66 -1.78
CA PRO A 83 6.32 -12.06 -2.84
C PRO A 83 5.57 -11.88 -4.18
N LYS A 84 4.71 -12.86 -4.48
CA LYS A 84 3.80 -12.94 -5.62
C LYS A 84 2.48 -13.53 -5.14
N ALA A 85 1.37 -13.18 -5.77
CA ALA A 85 0.08 -13.82 -5.57
C ALA A 85 -0.77 -13.75 -6.83
N LYS A 86 -1.91 -14.41 -6.79
CA LYS A 86 -3.01 -14.23 -7.73
C LYS A 86 -4.16 -13.56 -6.97
N ILE A 87 -4.67 -12.46 -7.50
CA ILE A 87 -5.89 -11.81 -7.02
C ILE A 87 -7.06 -12.37 -7.81
N CYS A 88 -8.01 -13.00 -7.13
CA CYS A 88 -9.30 -13.37 -7.70
C CYS A 88 -10.28 -12.21 -7.52
N VAL A 89 -10.99 -11.84 -8.58
CA VAL A 89 -11.93 -10.72 -8.63
C VAL A 89 -13.28 -11.22 -9.13
N SER A 90 -14.36 -10.95 -8.39
CA SER A 90 -15.70 -11.46 -8.73
C SER A 90 -16.84 -10.54 -8.29
N LEU A 91 -17.86 -10.43 -9.14
CA LEU A 91 -19.13 -9.77 -8.87
C LEU A 91 -20.27 -10.60 -9.51
N ILE A 92 -21.48 -10.53 -8.96
CA ILE A 92 -22.66 -11.20 -9.52
C ILE A 92 -22.94 -10.65 -10.93
N SER A 93 -23.32 -11.53 -11.87
CA SER A 93 -23.52 -11.23 -13.30
C SER A 93 -22.26 -10.82 -14.08
N TYR A 94 -21.07 -11.00 -13.50
CA TYR A 94 -19.79 -10.78 -14.19
C TYR A 94 -18.94 -12.06 -14.20
N ALA A 95 -18.18 -12.24 -15.28
CA ALA A 95 -17.20 -13.30 -15.38
C ALA A 95 -16.05 -13.01 -14.39
N PRO A 96 -15.66 -13.97 -13.53
CA PRO A 96 -14.57 -13.76 -12.58
C PRO A 96 -13.25 -13.60 -13.32
N ALA A 97 -12.37 -12.75 -12.77
CA ALA A 97 -11.05 -12.49 -13.31
C ALA A 97 -9.96 -12.89 -12.31
N GLU A 98 -8.80 -13.30 -12.82
CA GLU A 98 -7.62 -13.61 -12.03
C GLU A 98 -6.44 -12.76 -12.52
N VAL A 99 -5.78 -12.05 -11.59
CA VAL A 99 -4.68 -11.14 -11.90
C VAL A 99 -3.44 -11.53 -11.09
N GLU A 100 -2.34 -11.84 -11.77
CA GLU A 100 -1.05 -12.08 -11.10
C GLU A 100 -0.42 -10.76 -10.65
N VAL A 101 -0.01 -10.72 -9.38
CA VAL A 101 0.59 -9.54 -8.75
C VAL A 101 1.88 -9.91 -8.03
N ASN A 102 2.73 -8.92 -7.80
CA ASN A 102 3.94 -9.05 -6.99
C ASN A 102 4.13 -7.80 -6.13
N ARG A 103 5.12 -7.81 -5.24
CA ARG A 103 5.39 -6.68 -4.32
C ARG A 103 5.64 -5.32 -4.97
N ASN A 104 5.95 -5.27 -6.29
CA ASN A 104 6.13 -4.03 -7.05
C ASN A 104 4.85 -3.56 -7.76
N SER A 105 3.78 -4.37 -7.78
CA SER A 105 2.46 -3.94 -8.24
C SER A 105 1.92 -2.85 -7.31
N LYS A 106 1.75 -1.63 -7.81
CA LYS A 106 1.26 -0.48 -7.00
C LYS A 106 -0.19 -0.12 -7.31
N GLU A 107 -0.55 -0.16 -8.59
CA GLU A 107 -1.85 0.25 -9.11
C GLU A 107 -2.31 -0.74 -10.17
N LEU A 108 -3.60 -1.09 -10.15
CA LEU A 108 -4.23 -2.04 -11.06
C LEU A 108 -5.53 -1.45 -11.63
N LYS A 109 -5.73 -1.59 -12.95
CA LYS A 109 -7.06 -1.50 -13.55
C LYS A 109 -7.50 -2.92 -13.89
N ILE A 110 -8.71 -3.30 -13.48
CA ILE A 110 -9.29 -4.62 -13.74
C ILE A 110 -10.63 -4.41 -14.44
N GLU A 111 -10.84 -5.13 -15.54
CA GLU A 111 -12.02 -4.99 -16.40
C GLU A 111 -12.78 -6.32 -16.38
N LEU A 112 -14.03 -6.30 -15.91
CA LEU A 112 -14.88 -7.49 -15.89
C LEU A 112 -15.79 -7.52 -17.12
N ASN A 113 -16.02 -8.71 -17.65
CA ASN A 113 -16.97 -8.93 -18.75
C ASN A 113 -18.31 -9.35 -18.12
N THR A 114 -19.40 -8.72 -18.49
CA THR A 114 -20.76 -9.14 -18.11
C THR A 114 -21.04 -10.53 -18.67
N VAL A 115 -21.77 -11.36 -17.91
CA VAL A 115 -22.28 -12.65 -18.37
C VAL A 115 -23.75 -12.44 -18.77
N GLU A 116 -24.04 -12.65 -20.05
CA GLU A 116 -25.40 -12.70 -20.61
C GLU A 116 -26.10 -14.04 -20.34
#